data_AF-A0A7H4P4C1-F1
#
_entry.id   AF-A0A7H4P4C1-F1
#
_cell.length_a   1.000
_cell.length_b   1.000
_cell.length_c   1.000
_cell.angle_alpha   90.00
_cell.angle_beta   90.00
_cell.angle_gamma   90.00
#
_symmetry.space_group_name_H-M   'P 1'
#
loop_
_entity.id
_entity.type
_entity.pdbx_description
1 polymer ?
#
loop_
_entity_poly.entity_id
_entity_poly.type
_entity_poly.pdbx_seq_one_letter_code
_entity_poly.pdbx_strand_id
1 'polypeptide(L)' 'MLCKNNLLINGKLVAGEGEAVPVFNPATGEEIVSIAEATGGAG' A
#
# COMPACT_ATOMS: atom_id res chain seq x y z
N MET A 1 -0.68 -8.50 14.18
CA MET A 1 0.55 -8.08 13.50
C MET A 1 0.15 -6.97 12.52
N LEU A 2 0.39 -5.69 12.86
CA LEU A 2 0.03 -4.56 11.98
C LEU A 2 1.25 -4.28 11.08
N CYS A 3 1.30 -4.89 9.90
CA CYS A 3 2.19 -4.37 8.85
C CYS A 3 1.79 -2.90 8.61
N LYS A 4 2.73 -1.96 8.66
CA LYS A 4 2.43 -0.51 8.59
C LYS A 4 2.28 -0.05 7.14
N ASN A 5 1.30 -0.62 6.44
CA ASN A 5 0.94 -0.30 5.06
C ASN A 5 -0.50 0.22 4.93
N ASN A 6 -1.13 0.60 6.04
CA ASN A 6 -2.45 1.25 6.03
C ASN A 6 -2.35 2.71 5.56
N LEU A 7 -3.40 3.17 4.89
CA LEU A 7 -3.61 4.55 4.47
C LEU A 7 -4.19 5.37 5.61
N LEU A 8 -3.78 6.63 5.74
CA LEU A 8 -4.37 7.58 6.68
C LEU A 8 -5.49 8.37 5.99
N ILE A 9 -6.75 7.99 6.23
CA ILE A 9 -7.94 8.62 5.64
C ILE A 9 -8.86 9.09 6.77
N ASN A 10 -9.25 10.38 6.74
CA ASN A 10 -10.12 11.00 7.76
C ASN A 10 -9.68 10.73 9.21
N GLY A 11 -8.36 10.79 9.47
CA GLY A 11 -7.79 10.57 10.80
C GLY A 11 -7.79 9.11 11.27
N LYS A 12 -8.07 8.15 10.38
CA LYS A 12 -8.07 6.71 10.68
C LYS A 12 -7.10 5.97 9.77
N LEU A 13 -6.51 4.90 10.29
CA LEU A 13 -5.73 3.95 9.50
C LEU A 13 -6.67 2.93 8.88
N VAL A 14 -6.71 2.87 7.55
CA VAL A 14 -7.54 1.96 6.76
C VAL A 14 -6.68 1.18 5.78
N ALA A 15 -7.07 -0.05 5.44
CA ALA A 15 -6.38 -0.78 4.37
C ALA A 15 -6.70 -0.13 3.01
N GLY A 16 -5.77 -0.20 2.06
CA GLY A 16 -6.10 0.08 0.67
C GLY A 16 -7.03 -1.00 0.11
N GLU A 17 -7.90 -0.61 -0.83
CA GLU A 17 -8.86 -1.50 -1.49
C GLU A 17 -8.59 -1.61 -3.00
N GLY A 18 -7.58 -0.89 -3.51
CA GLY A 18 -7.14 -0.93 -4.90
C GLY A 18 -6.16 -2.07 -5.18
N GLU A 19 -5.49 -1.99 -6.34
CA GLU A 19 -4.47 -2.98 -6.73
C GLU A 19 -3.30 -2.96 -5.74
N ALA A 20 -2.77 -4.15 -5.43
CA ALA A 20 -1.56 -4.28 -4.63
C ALA A 20 -0.32 -4.03 -5.51
N VAL A 21 0.41 -2.97 -5.21
CA VAL A 21 1.61 -2.57 -5.95
C VAL A 21 2.87 -2.98 -5.15
N PRO A 22 3.85 -3.64 -5.78
CA PRO A 22 5.08 -4.06 -5.12
C PRO A 22 6.01 -2.88 -4.84
N VAL A 23 6.64 -2.89 -3.66
CA VAL A 23 7.70 -1.97 -3.26
C VAL A 23 9.03 -2.72 -3.29
N PHE A 24 9.95 -2.25 -4.12
CA PHE A 24 11.26 -2.87 -4.30
C PHE A 24 12.35 -2.16 -3.49
N ASN A 25 13.35 -2.94 -3.05
CA ASN A 25 14.59 -2.43 -2.52
C ASN A 25 15.50 -1.95 -3.66
N PRO A 26 15.83 -0.66 -3.79
CA PRO A 26 16.67 -0.17 -4.89
C PRO A 26 18.11 -0.69 -4.86
N ALA A 27 18.61 -1.19 -3.73
CA ALA A 27 19.96 -1.72 -3.61
C ALA A 27 20.09 -3.16 -4.14
N THR A 28 19.01 -3.96 -4.10
CA THR A 28 19.03 -5.39 -4.48
C THR A 28 18.09 -5.73 -5.62
N GLY A 29 17.09 -4.88 -5.89
CA GLY A 29 16.00 -5.17 -6.82
C GLY A 29 14.95 -6.14 -6.30
N GLU A 30 15.06 -6.59 -5.04
CA GLU A 30 14.13 -7.56 -4.44
C GLU A 30 12.87 -6.85 -3.90
N GLU A 31 11.72 -7.54 -3.95
CA GLU A 31 10.48 -7.04 -3.36
C GLU A 31 10.55 -7.07 -1.83
N ILE A 32 10.17 -5.95 -1.19
CA ILE A 32 10.08 -5.82 0.26
C ILE A 32 8.67 -6.17 0.73
N VAL A 33 7.67 -5.60 0.06
CA VAL A 33 6.24 -5.73 0.43
C VAL A 33 5.37 -5.25 -0.74
N SER A 34 4.15 -5.78 -0.84
CA SER A 34 3.10 -5.24 -1.69
C SER A 34 2.10 -4.40 -0.88
N ILE A 35 1.74 -3.21 -1.38
CA ILE A 35 0.82 -2.26 -0.72
C ILE A 35 -0.39 -2.05 -1.63
N ALA A 36 -1.59 -2.30 -1.10
CA ALA A 36 -2.83 -1.98 -1.79
C ALA A 36 -3.00 -0.46 -1.93
N GLU A 37 -3.24 0.02 -3.15
CA GLU A 37 -3.52 1.44 -3.40
C GLU A 37 -4.88 1.86 -2.82
N ALA A 38 -5.08 3.17 -2.70
CA ALA A 38 -6.42 3.69 -2.53
C ALA A 38 -7.24 3.37 -3.78
N THR A 39 -8.51 3.01 -3.64
CA THR A 39 -9.41 3.00 -4.79
C THR A 39 -9.66 4.42 -5.26
N GLY A 40 -9.40 4.72 -6.53
CA GLY A 40 -10.06 5.84 -7.19
C GLY A 40 -11.52 5.48 -7.47
N GLY A 41 -12.46 6.39 -7.23
CA GLY A 41 -13.70 6.34 -8.02
C GLY A 41 -13.25 6.46 -9.48
N ALA A 42 -13.48 5.43 -10.29
CA ALA A 42 -12.93 5.32 -11.63
C ALA A 42 -13.06 6.64 -12.42
N GLY A 43 -11.93 7.18 -12.90
CA GLY A 43 -11.87 8.37 -13.75
C GLY A 43 -10.69 9.27 -13.46
#